data_AF-A0A927Z429-F1
#
_entry.id   AF-A0A927Z429-F1
#
_cell.length_a   1.000
_cell.length_b   1.000
_cell.length_c   1.000
_cell.angle_alpha   90.00
_cell.angle_beta   90.00
_cell.angle_gamma   90.00
#
_symmetry.space_group_name_H-M   'P 1'
#
loop_
_entity.id
_entity.type
_entity.pdbx_description
1 polymer ?
#
loop_
_entity_poly.entity_id
_entity_poly.type
_entity_poly.pdbx_seq_one_letter_code
_entity_poly.pdbx_strand_id
1 'polypeptide(L)'
;MVKRSVCLCDNELIGIETIYTVVGGKQINEPERLKEVREKSNNNELFCSCGCGKNVILVAGDKNLRKQHFRLKGSMDNEECTYVSEGVASVYSKIVLKCWLDDKLITKDVQSRVPIYEVGDVNRKYEFSFLSRNKGIAVSYCYNRANLSDEKIRILENNGNNIHITFIVDISNSGCNGQYPESLMKVQEKQGYCLLLDADGMEYDSSKMKAICYAKNIYGLWEELVIAEGAIDDFSIDDNGNIIYRCAELSVLKDITLSKFNTKNEEEQKQIALELEKRQFDEIRIYEEEQERKRQHEEYMRKMKEEKAEKERLRREKIEKAQIEKKQREEDFNKNITSEIVQHKTLVFDGEGKRWLNCDYCKKWKTQKDFVSYGGKNHMNGGTCYECDKTNPNAKMYKTYAEKSQKIVPKSKCPKCGGMLKERNGKYGLFLGCSNYPKCDFTVKKTNLYNI
;
A
#
# COMPACT_ATOMS: atom_id res chain seq x y z
N MET A 1 -20.96 -53.68 -3.92
CA MET A 1 -19.96 -53.34 -4.96
C MET A 1 -20.30 -54.12 -6.22
N VAL A 2 -20.48 -53.45 -7.36
CA VAL A 2 -20.54 -54.12 -8.67
C VAL A 2 -19.14 -54.65 -8.94
N LYS A 3 -19.00 -55.97 -9.10
CA LYS A 3 -17.68 -56.59 -9.22
C LYS A 3 -17.16 -56.59 -10.67
N ARG A 4 -18.04 -56.71 -11.68
CA ARG A 4 -17.69 -56.72 -13.11
C ARG A 4 -18.88 -56.19 -13.94
N SER A 5 -18.63 -55.21 -14.81
CA SER A 5 -19.62 -54.61 -15.72
C SER A 5 -19.63 -55.26 -17.11
N VAL A 6 -18.55 -55.97 -17.48
CA VAL A 6 -18.40 -56.64 -18.78
C VAL A 6 -18.00 -58.11 -18.61
N CYS A 7 -18.42 -58.95 -19.55
CA CYS A 7 -17.98 -60.34 -19.70
C CYS A 7 -17.60 -60.63 -21.16
N LEU A 8 -17.01 -61.81 -21.41
CA LEU A 8 -16.73 -62.32 -22.74
C LEU A 8 -17.71 -63.43 -23.12
N CYS A 9 -18.16 -63.43 -24.36
CA CYS A 9 -18.92 -64.52 -24.99
C CYS A 9 -18.49 -64.59 -26.46
N ASP A 10 -18.07 -65.75 -26.94
CA ASP A 10 -17.57 -65.94 -28.33
C ASP A 10 -16.48 -64.93 -28.75
N ASN A 11 -15.58 -64.59 -27.81
CA ASN A 11 -14.55 -63.54 -27.94
C ASN A 11 -15.07 -62.10 -28.11
N GLU A 12 -16.39 -61.87 -28.04
CA GLU A 12 -17.01 -60.56 -27.99
C GLU A 12 -17.28 -60.12 -26.55
N LEU A 13 -17.21 -58.81 -26.32
CA LEU A 13 -17.54 -58.21 -25.03
C LEU A 13 -19.04 -57.97 -24.93
N ILE A 14 -19.62 -58.40 -23.81
CA ILE A 14 -21.00 -58.09 -23.44
C ILE A 14 -20.95 -57.26 -22.17
N GLY A 15 -21.34 -55.98 -22.29
CA GLY A 15 -21.51 -55.08 -21.15
C GLY A 15 -22.92 -55.12 -20.60
N ILE A 16 -23.08 -54.89 -19.30
CA ILE A 16 -24.40 -54.78 -18.66
C ILE A 16 -25.24 -53.63 -19.21
N GLU A 17 -24.59 -52.59 -19.75
CA GLU A 17 -25.22 -51.48 -20.43
C GLU A 17 -25.96 -51.90 -21.70
N THR A 18 -25.60 -53.03 -22.31
CA THR A 18 -26.29 -53.56 -23.51
C THR A 18 -27.71 -54.07 -23.23
N ILE A 19 -28.11 -54.16 -21.97
CA ILE A 19 -29.45 -54.57 -21.54
C ILE A 19 -30.38 -53.35 -21.42
N TYR A 20 -29.87 -52.14 -21.66
CA TYR A 20 -30.64 -50.91 -21.62
C TYR A 20 -30.66 -50.27 -23.00
N THR A 21 -31.78 -49.65 -23.34
CA THR A 21 -31.93 -48.88 -24.58
C THR A 21 -32.94 -47.75 -24.37
N VAL A 22 -33.12 -46.91 -25.38
CA VAL A 22 -34.06 -45.77 -25.34
C VAL A 22 -35.18 -46.01 -26.35
N VAL A 23 -36.43 -45.89 -25.90
CA VAL A 23 -37.62 -45.93 -26.76
C VAL A 23 -38.50 -44.73 -26.45
N GLY A 24 -38.70 -43.86 -27.46
CA GLY A 24 -39.50 -42.65 -27.30
C GLY A 24 -38.92 -41.67 -26.27
N GLY A 25 -37.59 -41.56 -26.22
CA GLY A 25 -36.88 -40.68 -25.29
C GLY A 25 -36.85 -41.16 -23.84
N LYS A 26 -37.27 -42.41 -23.57
CA LYS A 26 -37.23 -43.01 -22.24
C LYS A 26 -36.35 -44.23 -22.20
N GLN A 27 -35.50 -44.31 -21.18
CA GLN A 27 -34.73 -45.52 -20.91
C GLN A 27 -35.64 -46.69 -20.54
N ILE A 28 -35.41 -47.82 -21.19
CA ILE A 28 -36.09 -49.09 -20.91
C ILE A 28 -35.05 -50.21 -20.75
N ASN A 29 -35.44 -51.27 -20.03
CA ASN A 29 -34.70 -52.53 -20.07
C ASN A 29 -35.09 -53.27 -21.35
N GLU A 30 -34.12 -53.77 -22.11
CA GLU A 30 -34.33 -54.61 -23.28
C GLU A 30 -34.56 -56.08 -22.84
N PRO A 31 -35.82 -56.57 -22.76
CA PRO A 31 -36.10 -57.83 -22.08
C PRO A 31 -35.60 -59.03 -22.87
N GLU A 32 -35.62 -58.96 -24.20
CA GLU A 32 -35.10 -60.02 -25.06
C GLU A 32 -33.58 -60.16 -24.89
N ARG A 33 -32.83 -59.05 -24.89
CA ARG A 33 -31.38 -59.08 -24.62
C ARG A 33 -31.06 -59.61 -23.23
N LEU A 34 -31.84 -59.25 -22.22
CA LEU A 34 -31.71 -59.82 -20.88
C LEU A 34 -31.94 -61.34 -20.86
N LYS A 35 -32.96 -61.84 -21.58
CA LYS A 35 -33.21 -63.29 -21.71
C LYS A 35 -32.05 -64.00 -22.39
N GLU A 36 -31.54 -63.45 -23.49
CA GLU A 36 -30.36 -63.99 -24.21
C GLU A 36 -29.14 -64.10 -23.29
N VAL A 37 -28.80 -63.03 -22.56
CA VAL A 37 -27.65 -63.05 -21.64
C VAL A 37 -27.87 -64.02 -20.48
N ARG A 38 -29.12 -64.17 -19.99
CA ARG A 38 -29.46 -65.17 -18.96
C ARG A 38 -29.32 -66.60 -19.48
N GLU A 39 -29.72 -66.88 -20.71
CA GLU A 39 -29.55 -68.19 -21.34
C GLU A 39 -28.07 -68.55 -21.46
N LYS A 40 -27.25 -67.63 -22.01
CA LYS A 40 -25.78 -67.77 -22.07
C LYS A 40 -25.15 -68.00 -20.69
N SER A 41 -25.63 -67.27 -19.67
CA SER A 41 -25.20 -67.43 -18.28
C SER A 41 -25.54 -68.81 -17.71
N ASN A 42 -26.69 -69.39 -18.08
CA ASN A 42 -27.10 -70.72 -17.65
C ASN A 42 -26.27 -71.81 -18.34
N ASN A 43 -25.93 -71.60 -19.61
CA ASN A 43 -25.17 -72.53 -20.44
C ASN A 43 -23.65 -72.49 -20.21
N ASN A 44 -23.14 -71.64 -19.30
CA ASN A 44 -21.70 -71.42 -19.07
C ASN A 44 -20.95 -70.83 -20.27
N GLU A 45 -21.61 -69.99 -21.05
CA GLU A 45 -21.03 -69.36 -22.26
C GLU A 45 -20.44 -67.98 -21.97
N LEU A 46 -20.55 -67.51 -20.72
CA LEU A 46 -20.01 -66.22 -20.27
C LEU A 46 -18.72 -66.43 -19.50
N PHE A 47 -17.68 -65.69 -19.89
CA PHE A 47 -16.33 -65.80 -19.36
C PHE A 47 -15.82 -64.46 -18.81
N CYS A 48 -14.82 -64.52 -17.95
CA CYS A 48 -14.21 -63.35 -17.34
C CYS A 48 -13.53 -62.47 -18.40
N SER A 49 -13.83 -61.17 -18.35
CA SER A 49 -13.27 -60.13 -19.23
C SER A 49 -11.79 -59.83 -19.01
N CYS A 50 -11.10 -60.44 -18.05
CA CYS A 50 -9.63 -60.41 -18.00
C CYS A 50 -8.98 -61.46 -18.90
N GLY A 51 -9.73 -62.47 -19.35
CA GLY A 51 -9.20 -63.57 -20.15
C GLY A 51 -8.66 -64.77 -19.37
N CYS A 52 -8.86 -64.82 -18.05
CA CYS A 52 -8.45 -65.98 -17.25
C CYS A 52 -9.27 -67.26 -17.49
N GLY A 53 -10.21 -67.25 -18.44
CA GLY A 53 -11.05 -68.40 -18.77
C GLY A 53 -12.14 -68.76 -17.75
N LYS A 54 -12.21 -68.08 -16.59
CA LYS A 54 -13.22 -68.37 -15.56
C LYS A 54 -14.63 -68.00 -16.01
N ASN A 55 -15.61 -68.88 -15.78
CA ASN A 55 -17.01 -68.58 -16.05
C ASN A 55 -17.54 -67.49 -15.12
N VAL A 56 -18.39 -66.63 -15.68
CA VAL A 56 -19.16 -65.66 -14.92
C VAL A 56 -20.65 -65.92 -15.10
N ILE A 57 -21.44 -65.47 -14.13
CA ILE A 57 -22.89 -65.49 -14.19
C ILE A 57 -23.44 -64.09 -14.01
N LEU A 58 -24.51 -63.79 -14.75
CA LEU A 58 -25.26 -62.55 -14.59
C LEU A 58 -26.06 -62.61 -13.29
N VAL A 59 -25.86 -61.61 -12.43
CA VAL A 59 -26.67 -61.40 -11.23
C VAL A 59 -27.69 -60.31 -11.54
N ALA A 60 -28.95 -60.71 -11.74
CA ALA A 60 -30.08 -59.82 -11.92
C ALA A 60 -31.18 -60.21 -10.91
N GLY A 61 -31.58 -59.31 -10.01
CA GLY A 61 -32.60 -59.61 -9.00
C GLY A 61 -34.02 -59.51 -9.55
N ASP A 62 -34.88 -60.49 -9.27
CA ASP A 62 -36.20 -60.67 -9.93
C ASP A 62 -37.32 -59.74 -9.46
N LYS A 63 -37.13 -58.90 -8.43
CA LYS A 63 -38.24 -58.10 -7.86
C LYS A 63 -38.04 -56.59 -7.79
N ASN A 64 -36.85 -56.08 -8.10
CA ASN A 64 -36.53 -54.63 -8.09
C ASN A 64 -35.19 -54.32 -8.80
N LEU A 65 -34.79 -55.14 -9.79
CA LEU A 65 -33.52 -55.01 -10.52
C LEU A 65 -32.34 -54.64 -9.60
N ARG A 66 -31.97 -55.55 -8.68
CA ARG A 66 -30.68 -55.42 -7.98
C ARG A 66 -29.60 -55.10 -9.02
N LYS A 67 -28.73 -54.11 -8.74
CA LYS A 67 -27.63 -53.66 -9.61
C LYS A 67 -27.08 -54.81 -10.44
N GLN A 68 -27.38 -54.82 -11.74
CA GLN A 68 -26.98 -55.90 -12.64
C GLN A 68 -25.45 -55.93 -12.73
N HIS A 69 -24.85 -57.11 -12.55
CA HIS A 69 -23.41 -57.28 -12.67
C HIS A 69 -23.04 -58.73 -12.93
N PHE A 70 -21.83 -58.96 -13.45
CA PHE A 70 -21.27 -60.29 -13.58
C PHE A 70 -20.50 -60.68 -12.31
N ARG A 71 -20.64 -61.94 -11.87
CA ARG A 71 -19.83 -62.54 -10.79
C ARG A 71 -19.22 -63.85 -11.26
N LEU A 72 -18.07 -64.23 -10.70
CA LEU A 72 -17.47 -65.55 -10.96
C LEU A 72 -18.39 -66.68 -10.49
N LYS A 73 -18.47 -67.75 -11.29
CA LYS A 73 -19.20 -68.97 -10.95
C LYS A 73 -18.31 -69.88 -10.10
N GLY A 74 -18.70 -70.12 -8.83
CA GLY A 74 -18.15 -71.20 -7.99
C GLY A 74 -16.74 -71.03 -7.41
N SER A 75 -16.42 -69.95 -6.69
CA SER A 75 -15.10 -69.84 -6.01
C SER A 75 -15.09 -70.53 -4.63
N MET A 76 -14.59 -71.76 -4.55
CA MET A 76 -14.04 -72.33 -3.30
C MET A 76 -12.50 -72.40 -3.27
N ASP A 77 -11.80 -72.12 -4.37
CA ASP A 77 -10.32 -72.24 -4.41
C ASP A 77 -9.62 -70.90 -4.74
N ASN A 78 -8.54 -70.66 -3.99
CA ASN A 78 -7.70 -69.45 -3.87
C ASN A 78 -6.86 -69.09 -5.11
N GLU A 79 -7.43 -69.13 -6.32
CA GLU A 79 -6.87 -68.34 -7.42
C GLU A 79 -7.73 -67.10 -7.63
N GLU A 80 -7.36 -66.01 -6.98
CA GLU A 80 -8.10 -64.75 -7.07
C GLU A 80 -7.91 -64.13 -8.46
N CYS A 81 -9.00 -64.06 -9.23
CA CYS A 81 -9.00 -63.24 -10.43
C CYS A 81 -8.79 -61.77 -10.04
N THR A 82 -7.65 -61.21 -10.42
CA THR A 82 -7.22 -59.82 -10.12
C THR A 82 -7.93 -58.75 -10.95
N TYR A 83 -8.99 -59.12 -11.68
CA TYR A 83 -9.74 -58.17 -12.52
C TYR A 83 -10.28 -57.02 -11.66
N VAL A 84 -9.82 -55.81 -11.95
CA VAL A 84 -10.19 -54.59 -11.26
C VAL A 84 -11.68 -54.32 -11.47
N SER A 85 -12.43 -54.27 -10.37
CA SER A 85 -13.86 -53.94 -10.42
C SER A 85 -14.06 -52.45 -10.67
N GLU A 86 -14.97 -52.13 -11.60
CA GLU A 86 -15.35 -50.76 -11.89
C GLU A 86 -16.25 -50.16 -10.80
N GLY A 87 -16.02 -48.89 -10.48
CA GLY A 87 -16.87 -48.13 -9.56
C GLY A 87 -18.30 -47.99 -10.08
N VAL A 88 -19.29 -48.03 -9.18
CA VAL A 88 -20.71 -47.98 -9.55
C VAL A 88 -21.07 -46.74 -10.37
N ALA A 89 -20.52 -45.58 -10.05
CA ALA A 89 -20.78 -44.35 -10.79
C ALA A 89 -20.30 -44.43 -12.24
N SER A 90 -19.09 -44.94 -12.47
CA SER A 90 -18.55 -45.15 -13.82
C SER A 90 -19.40 -46.13 -14.65
N VAL A 91 -19.91 -47.19 -14.02
CA VAL A 91 -20.85 -48.13 -14.65
C VAL A 91 -22.14 -47.43 -15.06
N TYR A 92 -22.71 -46.64 -14.16
CA TYR A 92 -23.96 -45.93 -14.41
C TYR A 92 -23.82 -44.92 -15.55
N SER A 93 -22.72 -44.16 -15.56
CA SER A 93 -22.38 -43.25 -16.65
C SER A 93 -22.29 -43.95 -18.02
N LYS A 94 -21.76 -45.18 -18.05
CA LYS A 94 -21.73 -45.97 -19.30
C LYS A 94 -23.11 -46.45 -19.75
N ILE A 95 -24.01 -46.77 -18.82
CA ILE A 95 -25.40 -47.10 -19.17
C ILE A 95 -26.05 -45.89 -19.84
N VAL A 96 -25.91 -44.70 -19.23
CA VAL A 96 -26.41 -43.44 -19.78
C VAL A 96 -25.82 -43.15 -21.17
N LEU A 97 -24.50 -43.30 -21.33
CA LEU A 97 -23.84 -43.07 -22.62
C LEU A 97 -24.22 -44.10 -23.68
N LYS A 98 -24.42 -45.37 -23.32
CA LYS A 98 -24.90 -46.39 -24.27
C LYS A 98 -26.31 -46.07 -24.74
N CYS A 99 -27.19 -45.66 -23.82
CA CYS A 99 -28.54 -45.19 -24.14
C CYS A 99 -28.50 -43.98 -25.08
N TRP A 100 -27.64 -43.00 -24.77
CA TRP A 100 -27.43 -41.84 -25.62
C TRP A 100 -26.95 -42.20 -27.03
N LEU A 101 -26.00 -43.14 -27.15
CA LEU A 101 -25.52 -43.59 -28.46
C LEU A 101 -26.60 -44.35 -29.24
N ASP A 102 -27.40 -45.18 -28.60
CA ASP A 102 -28.51 -45.88 -29.26
C ASP A 102 -29.57 -44.92 -29.80
N ASP A 103 -29.88 -43.88 -29.01
CA ASP A 103 -30.85 -42.84 -29.38
C ASP A 103 -30.32 -41.93 -30.50
N LYS A 104 -29.05 -41.49 -30.40
CA LYS A 104 -28.50 -40.43 -31.26
C LYS A 104 -27.72 -40.92 -32.47
N LEU A 105 -27.03 -42.07 -32.40
CA LEU A 105 -26.33 -42.63 -33.57
C LEU A 105 -27.24 -43.47 -34.46
N ILE A 106 -28.36 -43.98 -33.92
CA ILE A 106 -29.34 -44.80 -34.64
C ILE A 106 -28.63 -45.93 -35.41
N THR A 107 -27.84 -46.72 -34.68
CA THR A 107 -27.13 -47.89 -35.22
C THR A 107 -27.20 -49.07 -34.26
N LYS A 108 -27.17 -50.29 -34.82
CA LYS A 108 -27.24 -51.53 -34.04
C LYS A 108 -25.88 -52.10 -33.64
N ASP A 109 -24.79 -51.52 -34.15
CA ASP A 109 -23.43 -52.03 -33.99
C ASP A 109 -22.62 -51.33 -32.89
N VAL A 110 -23.27 -50.62 -31.96
CA VAL A 110 -22.57 -50.00 -30.82
C VAL A 110 -22.07 -51.11 -29.89
N GLN A 111 -20.76 -51.38 -29.94
CA GLN A 111 -20.11 -52.41 -29.15
C GLN A 111 -19.45 -51.83 -27.90
N SER A 112 -19.67 -52.47 -26.76
CA SER A 112 -18.92 -52.26 -25.53
C SER A 112 -17.49 -52.72 -25.68
N ARG A 113 -16.55 -51.93 -25.14
CA ARG A 113 -15.12 -52.23 -25.17
C ARG A 113 -14.56 -52.26 -23.75
N VAL A 114 -13.34 -52.78 -23.57
CA VAL A 114 -12.80 -52.99 -22.22
C VAL A 114 -12.64 -51.65 -21.51
N PRO A 115 -13.16 -51.48 -20.29
CA PRO A 115 -12.80 -50.34 -19.44
C PRO A 115 -11.38 -50.51 -18.92
N ILE A 116 -10.41 -49.80 -19.49
CA ILE A 116 -9.01 -50.09 -19.17
C ILE A 116 -8.53 -49.17 -18.06
N TYR A 117 -8.29 -49.77 -16.91
CA TYR A 117 -7.56 -49.12 -15.83
C TYR A 117 -6.08 -49.53 -15.81
N GLU A 118 -5.70 -50.70 -16.32
CA GLU A 118 -4.32 -51.18 -16.32
C GLU A 118 -3.77 -51.48 -17.72
N VAL A 119 -2.62 -50.88 -18.04
CA VAL A 119 -1.76 -51.22 -19.21
C VAL A 119 -0.72 -52.28 -18.80
N GLY A 120 -0.88 -52.91 -17.63
CA GLY A 120 0.08 -53.87 -17.11
C GLY A 120 -0.15 -55.27 -17.67
N ASP A 121 0.78 -55.75 -18.49
CA ASP A 121 1.19 -57.14 -18.81
C ASP A 121 0.13 -58.26 -18.97
N VAL A 122 -1.16 -57.94 -18.98
CA VAL A 122 -2.19 -58.78 -19.58
C VAL A 122 -2.18 -58.50 -21.07
N ASN A 123 -2.30 -59.54 -21.90
CA ASN A 123 -2.33 -59.48 -23.37
C ASN A 123 -3.42 -58.54 -23.99
N ARG A 124 -4.11 -57.69 -23.20
CA ARG A 124 -5.21 -56.81 -23.62
C ARG A 124 -4.76 -55.35 -23.63
N LYS A 125 -5.05 -54.65 -24.73
CA LYS A 125 -4.66 -53.25 -24.98
C LYS A 125 -5.70 -52.26 -24.44
N TYR A 126 -5.27 -51.01 -24.25
CA TYR A 126 -6.17 -49.86 -24.07
C TYR A 126 -7.03 -49.66 -25.34
N GLU A 127 -8.34 -49.47 -25.18
CA GLU A 127 -9.43 -49.42 -26.15
C GLU A 127 -10.49 -48.39 -25.70
N PHE A 128 -11.42 -48.08 -26.61
CA PHE A 128 -12.54 -47.15 -26.39
C PHE A 128 -13.48 -47.65 -25.28
N SER A 129 -14.46 -46.83 -24.87
CA SER A 129 -15.60 -47.32 -24.07
C SER A 129 -16.67 -47.94 -24.98
N PHE A 130 -16.95 -47.26 -26.10
CA PHE A 130 -17.89 -47.70 -27.11
C PHE A 130 -17.31 -47.52 -28.51
N LEU A 131 -17.69 -48.40 -29.44
CA LEU A 131 -17.32 -48.31 -30.85
C LEU A 131 -18.50 -48.71 -31.74
N SER A 132 -18.82 -47.87 -32.71
CA SER A 132 -19.58 -48.25 -33.90
C SER A 132 -18.64 -48.20 -35.10
N ARG A 133 -18.44 -49.34 -35.76
CA ARG A 133 -17.60 -49.42 -36.96
C ARG A 133 -18.37 -48.94 -38.18
N ASN A 134 -19.68 -49.17 -38.22
CA ASN A 134 -20.54 -48.73 -39.31
C ASN A 134 -20.60 -47.20 -39.40
N LYS A 135 -20.62 -46.53 -38.25
CA LYS A 135 -20.57 -45.06 -38.19
C LYS A 135 -19.15 -44.50 -38.15
N GLY A 136 -18.13 -45.33 -37.94
CA GLY A 136 -16.76 -44.86 -37.76
C GLY A 136 -16.61 -43.95 -36.54
N ILE A 137 -17.36 -44.20 -35.46
CA ILE A 137 -17.40 -43.35 -34.25
C ILE A 137 -17.07 -44.19 -33.03
N ALA A 138 -16.22 -43.64 -32.17
CA ALA A 138 -15.89 -44.19 -30.87
C ALA A 138 -16.05 -43.14 -29.76
N VAL A 139 -16.48 -43.61 -28.59
CA VAL A 139 -16.54 -42.80 -27.37
C VAL A 139 -15.52 -43.33 -26.38
N SER A 140 -14.67 -42.45 -25.86
CA SER A 140 -13.77 -42.71 -24.75
C SER A 140 -14.28 -41.98 -23.50
N TYR A 141 -14.85 -42.73 -22.56
CA TYR A 141 -15.35 -42.19 -21.30
C TYR A 141 -14.35 -42.41 -20.15
N CYS A 142 -14.12 -41.36 -19.36
CA CYS A 142 -13.25 -41.41 -18.18
C CYS A 142 -13.97 -40.88 -16.93
N TYR A 143 -14.25 -41.78 -15.98
CA TYR A 143 -14.76 -41.38 -14.66
C TYR A 143 -13.70 -40.69 -13.79
N ASN A 144 -12.45 -41.16 -13.83
CA ASN A 144 -11.33 -40.54 -13.12
C ASN A 144 -10.31 -40.04 -14.14
N ARG A 145 -10.06 -38.73 -14.11
CA ARG A 145 -9.14 -38.04 -15.04
C ARG A 145 -7.71 -38.56 -15.01
N ALA A 146 -7.27 -39.25 -13.96
CA ALA A 146 -5.97 -39.93 -13.93
C ALA A 146 -5.78 -40.94 -15.07
N ASN A 147 -6.86 -41.37 -15.72
CA ASN A 147 -6.82 -42.27 -16.87
C ASN A 147 -6.66 -41.58 -18.23
N LEU A 148 -6.67 -40.25 -18.27
CA LEU A 148 -6.42 -39.44 -19.48
C LEU A 148 -4.92 -39.14 -19.62
N SER A 149 -4.09 -40.17 -19.61
CA SER A 149 -2.65 -40.02 -19.85
C SER A 149 -2.34 -39.95 -21.35
N ASP A 150 -1.22 -39.34 -21.72
CA ASP A 150 -0.81 -39.23 -23.13
C ASP A 150 -0.58 -40.60 -23.76
N GLU A 151 -0.05 -41.55 -23.00
CA GLU A 151 0.14 -42.94 -23.44
C GLU A 151 -1.21 -43.57 -23.83
N LYS A 152 -2.20 -43.47 -22.95
CA LYS A 152 -3.55 -44.03 -23.18
C LYS A 152 -4.23 -43.37 -24.37
N ILE A 153 -4.18 -42.05 -24.46
CA ILE A 153 -4.72 -41.30 -25.62
C ILE A 153 -4.04 -41.76 -26.92
N ARG A 154 -2.70 -41.84 -26.95
CA ARG A 154 -1.96 -42.31 -28.13
C ARG A 154 -2.33 -43.74 -28.54
N ILE A 155 -2.54 -44.64 -27.58
CA ILE A 155 -2.99 -46.01 -27.89
C ILE A 155 -4.37 -45.98 -28.57
N LEU A 156 -5.30 -45.16 -28.10
CA LEU A 156 -6.61 -45.02 -28.75
C LEU A 156 -6.49 -44.47 -30.17
N GLU A 157 -5.69 -43.43 -30.36
CA GLU A 157 -5.47 -42.83 -31.68
C GLU A 157 -4.87 -43.85 -32.65
N ASN A 158 -3.87 -44.62 -32.20
CA ASN A 158 -3.26 -45.68 -33.01
C ASN A 158 -4.23 -46.81 -33.37
N ASN A 159 -5.16 -47.13 -32.45
CA ASN A 159 -6.21 -48.14 -32.68
C ASN A 159 -7.39 -47.59 -33.49
N GLY A 160 -7.49 -46.27 -33.63
CA GLY A 160 -8.63 -45.54 -34.17
C GLY A 160 -8.51 -45.14 -35.64
N ASN A 161 -7.67 -45.77 -36.45
CA ASN A 161 -7.55 -45.44 -37.88
C ASN A 161 -8.94 -45.37 -38.55
N ASN A 162 -9.28 -44.20 -39.11
CA ASN A 162 -10.58 -43.87 -39.70
C ASN A 162 -11.79 -43.91 -38.73
N ILE A 163 -11.55 -43.74 -37.43
CA ILE A 163 -12.59 -43.66 -36.39
C ILE A 163 -12.49 -42.30 -35.72
N HIS A 164 -13.60 -41.56 -35.69
CA HIS A 164 -13.72 -40.32 -34.91
C HIS A 164 -13.85 -40.67 -33.43
N ILE A 165 -12.95 -40.14 -32.58
CA ILE A 165 -12.93 -40.43 -31.15
C ILE A 165 -13.43 -39.21 -30.38
N THR A 166 -14.57 -39.37 -29.70
CA THR A 166 -15.11 -38.36 -28.78
C THR A 166 -14.69 -38.67 -27.35
N PHE A 167 -14.11 -37.69 -26.65
CA PHE A 167 -13.68 -37.83 -25.27
C PHE A 167 -14.72 -37.22 -24.32
N ILE A 168 -15.24 -38.04 -23.40
CA ILE A 168 -16.20 -37.63 -22.39
C ILE A 168 -15.62 -37.91 -21.00
N VAL A 169 -15.72 -36.93 -20.12
CA VAL A 169 -15.18 -37.02 -18.76
C VAL A 169 -16.34 -36.87 -17.77
N ASP A 170 -16.25 -37.51 -16.62
CA ASP A 170 -17.22 -37.27 -15.56
C ASP A 170 -17.11 -35.85 -14.99
N ILE A 171 -18.24 -35.19 -14.74
CA ILE A 171 -18.31 -33.80 -14.28
C ILE A 171 -17.58 -33.56 -12.96
N SER A 172 -17.41 -34.58 -12.12
CA SER A 172 -16.62 -34.48 -10.87
C SER A 172 -15.15 -34.13 -11.09
N ASN A 173 -14.66 -34.23 -12.34
CA ASN A 173 -13.30 -33.86 -12.73
C ASN A 173 -13.17 -32.41 -13.23
N SER A 174 -14.28 -31.68 -13.32
CA SER A 174 -14.35 -30.29 -13.78
C SER A 174 -13.79 -29.28 -12.78
N GLY A 175 -13.85 -27.99 -13.14
CA GLY A 175 -13.42 -26.89 -12.30
C GLY A 175 -11.96 -26.50 -12.51
N CYS A 176 -11.74 -25.18 -12.49
CA CYS A 176 -10.43 -24.57 -12.48
C CYS A 176 -10.34 -23.65 -11.26
N ASN A 177 -9.58 -24.01 -10.23
CA ASN A 177 -9.24 -23.10 -9.14
C ASN A 177 -8.17 -22.09 -9.61
N GLY A 178 -8.41 -21.42 -10.75
CA GLY A 178 -7.43 -20.62 -11.49
C GLY A 178 -6.37 -21.43 -12.25
N GLN A 179 -6.41 -22.77 -12.15
CA GLN A 179 -5.51 -23.70 -12.83
C GLN A 179 -6.26 -24.51 -13.88
N TYR A 180 -5.58 -24.84 -14.98
CA TYR A 180 -6.11 -25.72 -16.00
C TYR A 180 -5.76 -27.18 -15.66
N PRO A 181 -6.75 -28.06 -15.38
CA PRO A 181 -6.46 -29.48 -15.19
C PRO A 181 -5.80 -30.09 -16.43
N GLU A 182 -4.59 -30.63 -16.28
CA GLU A 182 -3.76 -31.16 -17.39
C GLU A 182 -4.50 -32.20 -18.25
N SER A 183 -5.29 -33.06 -17.63
CA SER A 183 -6.10 -34.06 -18.31
C SER A 183 -7.18 -33.45 -19.22
N LEU A 184 -7.81 -32.36 -18.76
CA LEU A 184 -8.81 -31.63 -19.54
C LEU A 184 -8.14 -30.78 -20.63
N MET A 185 -6.91 -30.30 -20.38
CA MET A 185 -6.09 -29.65 -21.40
C MET A 185 -5.86 -30.57 -22.58
N LYS A 186 -5.45 -31.82 -22.33
CA LYS A 186 -5.26 -32.83 -23.37
C LYS A 186 -6.55 -33.09 -24.16
N VAL A 187 -7.68 -33.22 -23.46
CA VAL A 187 -8.98 -33.42 -24.10
C VAL A 187 -9.35 -32.23 -24.99
N GLN A 188 -9.24 -31.00 -24.48
CA GLN A 188 -9.53 -29.80 -25.25
C GLN A 188 -8.59 -29.60 -26.44
N GLU A 189 -7.30 -29.90 -26.30
CA GLU A 189 -6.35 -29.84 -27.43
C GLU A 189 -6.75 -30.77 -28.57
N LYS A 190 -7.41 -31.89 -28.26
CA LYS A 190 -7.83 -32.90 -29.25
C LYS A 190 -9.18 -32.61 -29.88
N GLN A 191 -10.19 -32.22 -29.10
CA GLN A 191 -11.57 -32.01 -29.61
C GLN A 191 -12.00 -30.54 -29.65
N GLY A 192 -11.19 -29.61 -29.15
CA GLY A 192 -11.48 -28.17 -29.06
C GLY A 192 -12.29 -27.73 -27.82
N TYR A 193 -12.87 -28.68 -27.08
CA TYR A 193 -13.66 -28.45 -25.86
C TYR A 193 -13.53 -29.64 -24.90
N CYS A 194 -14.16 -29.60 -23.73
CA CYS A 194 -14.30 -30.75 -22.83
C CYS A 194 -15.79 -31.07 -22.69
N LEU A 195 -16.16 -32.34 -22.96
CA LEU A 195 -17.48 -32.85 -22.68
C LEU A 195 -17.51 -33.49 -21.30
N LEU A 196 -18.38 -32.98 -20.45
CA LEU A 196 -18.55 -33.41 -19.08
C LEU A 196 -19.93 -34.04 -18.92
N LEU A 197 -19.96 -35.30 -18.51
CA LEU A 197 -21.19 -36.02 -18.20
C LEU A 197 -21.51 -35.87 -16.71
N ASP A 198 -22.74 -35.45 -16.41
CA ASP A 198 -23.32 -35.43 -15.07
C ASP A 198 -24.46 -36.47 -15.04
N ALA A 199 -24.09 -37.71 -14.72
CA ALA A 199 -25.02 -38.83 -14.71
C ALA A 199 -25.82 -38.89 -13.40
N ASP A 200 -27.14 -38.87 -13.49
CA ASP A 200 -28.03 -39.05 -12.34
C ASP A 200 -28.28 -40.54 -12.10
N GLY A 201 -27.31 -41.18 -11.44
CA GLY A 201 -27.30 -42.63 -11.39
C GLY A 201 -27.28 -43.20 -12.80
N MET A 202 -28.13 -44.19 -13.06
CA MET A 202 -28.22 -44.87 -14.35
C MET A 202 -29.34 -44.33 -15.25
N GLU A 203 -29.94 -43.20 -14.91
CA GLU A 203 -31.14 -42.67 -15.58
C GLU A 203 -30.76 -41.74 -16.74
N TYR A 204 -31.05 -42.13 -17.98
CA TYR A 204 -30.80 -41.32 -19.16
C TYR A 204 -31.57 -39.98 -19.12
N ASP A 205 -32.87 -40.04 -18.83
CA ASP A 205 -33.80 -38.92 -18.97
C ASP A 205 -33.48 -37.73 -18.04
N SER A 206 -32.86 -37.98 -16.87
CA SER A 206 -32.46 -36.94 -15.91
C SER A 206 -30.98 -36.56 -15.97
N SER A 207 -30.17 -37.28 -16.75
CA SER A 207 -28.75 -37.00 -16.90
C SER A 207 -28.47 -35.77 -17.77
N LYS A 208 -27.36 -35.10 -17.49
CA LYS A 208 -26.96 -33.86 -18.17
C LYS A 208 -25.58 -33.98 -18.79
N MET A 209 -25.33 -33.13 -19.78
CA MET A 209 -24.03 -32.96 -20.38
C MET A 209 -23.66 -31.48 -20.44
N LYS A 210 -22.39 -31.18 -20.18
CA LYS A 210 -21.83 -29.84 -20.19
C LYS A 210 -20.61 -29.80 -21.11
N ALA A 211 -20.65 -28.94 -22.12
CA ALA A 211 -19.50 -28.63 -22.97
C ALA A 211 -18.83 -27.36 -22.45
N ILE A 212 -17.54 -27.43 -22.13
CA ILE A 212 -16.76 -26.29 -21.65
C ILE A 212 -15.48 -26.11 -22.44
N CYS A 213 -14.89 -24.92 -22.39
CA CYS A 213 -13.49 -24.72 -22.74
C CYS A 213 -12.79 -23.83 -21.70
N TYR A 214 -11.46 -23.92 -21.65
CA TYR A 214 -10.63 -23.09 -20.78
C TYR A 214 -9.88 -22.05 -21.60
N ALA A 215 -9.89 -20.81 -21.12
CA ALA A 215 -9.16 -19.68 -21.69
C ALA A 215 -8.54 -18.82 -20.60
N LYS A 216 -7.48 -18.06 -20.93
CA LYS A 216 -6.83 -17.15 -19.98
C LYS A 216 -7.49 -15.78 -20.00
N ASN A 217 -7.77 -15.23 -18.82
CA ASN A 217 -8.20 -13.85 -18.68
C ASN A 217 -7.02 -12.86 -18.76
N ILE A 218 -7.32 -11.57 -18.59
CA ILE A 218 -6.34 -10.49 -18.71
C ILE A 218 -5.25 -10.53 -17.63
N TYR A 219 -5.48 -11.26 -16.53
CA TYR A 219 -4.52 -11.47 -15.44
C TYR A 219 -3.69 -12.75 -15.64
N GLY A 220 -3.89 -13.47 -16.76
CA GLY A 220 -3.21 -14.73 -17.06
C GLY A 220 -3.75 -15.95 -16.31
N LEU A 221 -4.89 -15.81 -15.61
CA LEU A 221 -5.55 -16.90 -14.88
C LEU A 221 -6.48 -17.67 -15.82
N TRP A 222 -6.55 -18.99 -15.65
CA TRP A 222 -7.45 -19.85 -16.42
C TRP A 222 -8.88 -19.73 -15.91
N GLU A 223 -9.81 -19.53 -16.84
CA GLU A 223 -11.26 -19.50 -16.60
C GLU A 223 -11.96 -20.61 -17.36
N GLU A 224 -12.99 -21.18 -16.76
CA GLU A 224 -13.90 -22.14 -17.38
C GLU A 224 -15.02 -21.38 -18.10
N LEU A 225 -15.13 -21.60 -19.41
CA LEU A 225 -16.16 -21.02 -20.27
C LEU A 225 -17.17 -22.10 -20.64
N VAL A 226 -18.44 -21.88 -20.31
CA VAL A 226 -19.52 -22.81 -20.66
C VAL A 226 -19.96 -22.55 -22.10
N ILE A 227 -19.81 -23.55 -22.95
CA ILE A 227 -20.22 -23.53 -24.36
C ILE A 227 -21.69 -23.93 -24.47
N ALA A 228 -22.05 -25.03 -23.81
CA ALA A 228 -23.41 -25.57 -23.77
C ALA A 228 -23.61 -26.39 -22.49
N GLU A 229 -24.82 -26.37 -21.94
CA GLU A 229 -25.21 -27.17 -20.79
C GLU A 229 -26.69 -27.51 -20.89
N GLY A 230 -27.05 -28.78 -20.68
CA GLY A 230 -28.44 -29.20 -20.80
C GLY A 230 -28.64 -30.69 -20.51
N ALA A 231 -29.87 -31.16 -20.76
CA ALA A 231 -30.16 -32.59 -20.74
C ALA A 231 -29.28 -33.31 -21.77
N ILE A 232 -28.85 -34.54 -21.49
CA ILE A 232 -28.02 -35.30 -22.44
C ILE A 232 -28.73 -35.50 -23.79
N ASP A 233 -30.07 -35.55 -23.78
CA ASP A 233 -30.93 -35.64 -24.97
C ASP A 233 -30.81 -34.42 -25.91
N ASP A 234 -30.45 -33.25 -25.38
CA ASP A 234 -30.20 -32.03 -26.18
C ASP A 234 -28.92 -32.14 -27.04
N PHE A 235 -28.07 -33.14 -26.77
CA PHE A 235 -26.83 -33.41 -27.48
C PHE A 235 -27.01 -34.57 -28.46
N SER A 236 -26.45 -34.43 -29.66
CA SER A 236 -26.45 -35.46 -30.70
C SER A 236 -25.09 -35.53 -31.39
N ILE A 237 -24.88 -36.56 -32.20
CA ILE A 237 -23.65 -36.77 -32.98
C ILE A 237 -24.04 -36.83 -34.46
N ASP A 238 -23.39 -36.05 -35.31
CA ASP A 238 -23.58 -36.14 -36.76
C ASP A 238 -22.81 -37.33 -37.36
N ASP A 239 -23.00 -37.57 -38.66
CA ASP A 239 -22.32 -38.68 -39.37
C ASP A 239 -20.80 -38.50 -39.48
N ASN A 240 -20.26 -37.31 -39.17
CA ASN A 240 -18.82 -37.03 -39.14
C ASN A 240 -18.23 -37.17 -37.72
N GLY A 241 -19.06 -37.44 -36.70
CA GLY A 241 -18.66 -37.49 -35.30
C GLY A 241 -18.70 -36.14 -34.58
N ASN A 242 -19.13 -35.06 -35.24
CA ASN A 242 -19.27 -33.75 -34.60
C ASN A 242 -20.46 -33.75 -33.64
N ILE A 243 -20.29 -33.06 -32.52
CA ILE A 243 -21.29 -33.00 -31.48
C ILE A 243 -22.17 -31.77 -31.69
N ILE A 244 -23.48 -31.97 -31.70
CA ILE A 244 -24.49 -30.94 -31.93
C ILE A 244 -25.29 -30.75 -30.64
N TYR A 245 -25.46 -29.51 -30.21
CA TYR A 245 -26.34 -29.11 -29.12
C TYR A 245 -27.49 -28.26 -29.65
N ARG A 246 -28.75 -28.69 -29.45
CA ARG A 246 -29.97 -27.97 -29.86
C ARG A 246 -29.91 -27.36 -31.28
N CYS A 247 -29.41 -28.13 -32.25
CA CYS A 247 -29.22 -27.77 -33.66
C CYS A 247 -27.98 -26.93 -34.02
N ALA A 248 -27.04 -26.70 -33.09
CA ALA A 248 -25.76 -26.04 -33.40
C ALA A 248 -24.57 -26.93 -33.05
N GLU A 249 -23.57 -26.99 -33.94
CA GLU A 249 -22.34 -27.72 -33.68
C GLU A 249 -21.55 -27.07 -32.52
N LEU A 250 -21.01 -27.88 -31.61
CA LEU A 250 -20.25 -27.37 -30.46
C LEU A 250 -19.01 -26.58 -30.87
N SER A 251 -18.38 -26.91 -32.00
CA SER A 251 -17.23 -26.16 -32.52
C SER A 251 -17.60 -24.70 -32.82
N VAL A 252 -18.76 -24.47 -33.43
CA VAL A 252 -19.31 -23.15 -33.75
C VAL A 252 -19.70 -22.40 -32.48
N LEU A 253 -20.38 -23.07 -31.54
CA LEU A 253 -20.74 -22.47 -30.24
C LEU A 253 -19.50 -22.09 -29.42
N LYS A 254 -18.44 -22.91 -29.49
CA LYS A 254 -17.15 -22.65 -28.86
C LYS A 254 -16.49 -21.41 -29.45
N ASP A 255 -16.50 -21.25 -30.77
CA ASP A 255 -15.94 -20.05 -31.42
C ASP A 255 -16.70 -18.78 -31.02
N ILE A 256 -18.03 -18.84 -30.96
CA ILE A 256 -18.87 -17.72 -30.47
C ILE A 256 -18.54 -17.39 -29.01
N THR A 257 -18.38 -18.41 -28.17
CA THR A 257 -18.08 -18.26 -26.74
C THR A 257 -16.71 -17.62 -26.53
N LEU A 258 -15.69 -18.09 -27.24
CA LEU A 258 -14.34 -17.52 -27.20
C LEU A 258 -14.30 -16.09 -27.75
N SER A 259 -15.04 -15.79 -28.81
CA SER A 259 -15.13 -14.43 -29.36
C SER A 259 -15.72 -13.45 -28.34
N LYS A 260 -16.80 -13.83 -27.65
CA LYS A 260 -17.39 -13.02 -26.56
C LYS A 260 -16.42 -12.81 -25.42
N PHE A 261 -15.71 -13.87 -25.01
CA PHE A 261 -14.71 -13.81 -23.95
C PHE A 261 -13.55 -12.87 -24.31
N ASN A 262 -13.02 -12.99 -25.52
CA ASN A 262 -11.93 -12.13 -26.00
C ASN A 262 -12.36 -10.67 -26.08
N THR A 263 -13.57 -10.40 -26.58
CA THR A 263 -14.12 -9.03 -26.64
C THR A 263 -14.21 -8.40 -25.25
N LYS A 264 -14.72 -9.15 -24.26
CA LYS A 264 -14.77 -8.71 -22.85
C LYS A 264 -13.37 -8.41 -22.31
N ASN A 265 -12.40 -9.28 -22.56
CA ASN A 265 -11.01 -9.07 -22.13
C ASN A 265 -10.38 -7.82 -22.76
N GLU A 266 -10.62 -7.59 -24.05
CA GLU A 266 -10.14 -6.38 -24.74
C GLU A 266 -10.76 -5.11 -24.16
N GLU A 267 -12.06 -5.14 -23.83
CA GLU A 267 -12.74 -4.02 -23.18
C GLU A 267 -12.15 -3.74 -21.79
N GLU A 268 -11.94 -4.77 -20.97
CA GLU A 268 -11.36 -4.63 -19.64
C GLU A 268 -9.91 -4.09 -19.70
N GLN A 269 -9.10 -4.57 -20.65
CA GLN A 269 -7.75 -4.05 -20.90
C GLN A 269 -7.77 -2.57 -21.28
N LYS A 270 -8.70 -2.14 -22.14
CA LYS A 270 -8.85 -0.72 -22.52
C LYS A 270 -9.24 0.14 -21.32
N GLN A 271 -10.13 -0.34 -20.45
CA GLN A 271 -10.50 0.41 -19.23
C GLN A 271 -9.32 0.57 -18.27
N ILE A 272 -8.55 -0.50 -18.05
CA ILE A 272 -7.35 -0.45 -17.20
C ILE A 272 -6.32 0.52 -17.78
N ALA A 273 -6.06 0.46 -19.09
CA ALA A 273 -5.13 1.37 -19.75
C ALA A 273 -5.57 2.85 -19.60
N LEU A 274 -6.85 3.13 -19.80
CA LEU A 274 -7.41 4.47 -19.63
C LEU A 274 -7.30 4.96 -18.17
N GLU A 275 -7.51 4.08 -17.19
CA GLU A 275 -7.37 4.44 -15.78
C GLU A 275 -5.92 4.73 -15.39
N LEU A 276 -4.97 3.95 -15.92
CA LEU A 276 -3.53 4.19 -15.73
C LEU A 276 -3.09 5.51 -16.35
N GLU A 277 -3.58 5.83 -17.55
CA GLU A 277 -3.28 7.11 -18.22
C GLU A 277 -3.81 8.30 -17.40
N LYS A 278 -5.05 8.21 -16.88
CA LYS A 278 -5.62 9.23 -15.99
C LYS A 278 -4.79 9.42 -14.72
N ARG A 279 -4.35 8.32 -14.09
CA ARG A 279 -3.50 8.38 -12.89
C ARG A 279 -2.16 9.06 -13.19
N GLN A 280 -1.53 8.74 -14.31
CA GLN A 280 -0.29 9.41 -14.74
C GLN A 280 -0.51 10.90 -14.97
N PHE A 281 -1.62 11.29 -15.61
CA PHE A 281 -1.95 12.69 -15.82
C PHE A 281 -2.18 13.44 -14.49
N ASP A 282 -2.91 12.83 -13.55
CA ASP A 282 -3.12 13.40 -12.23
C ASP A 282 -1.82 13.52 -11.43
N GLU A 283 -0.91 12.54 -11.51
CA GLU A 283 0.42 12.60 -10.89
C GLU A 283 1.26 13.76 -11.44
N ILE A 284 1.28 13.94 -12.77
CA ILE A 284 1.97 15.06 -13.42
C ILE A 284 1.37 16.39 -12.96
N ARG A 285 0.03 16.52 -12.96
CA ARG A 285 -0.65 17.74 -12.51
C ARG A 285 -0.27 18.09 -11.06
N ILE A 286 -0.32 17.11 -10.15
CA ILE A 286 0.05 17.31 -8.73
C ILE A 286 1.50 17.76 -8.62
N TYR A 287 2.41 17.14 -9.37
CA TYR A 287 3.82 17.52 -9.38
C TYR A 287 4.02 18.96 -9.87
N GLU A 288 3.38 19.35 -10.98
CA GLU A 288 3.46 20.72 -11.51
C GLU A 288 2.92 21.76 -10.53
N GLU A 289 1.78 21.49 -9.89
CA GLU A 289 1.22 22.35 -8.85
C GLU A 289 2.15 22.49 -7.64
N GLU A 290 2.83 21.41 -7.22
CA GLU A 290 3.84 21.47 -6.16
C GLU A 290 5.05 22.33 -6.55
N GLN A 291 5.54 22.19 -7.79
CA GLN A 291 6.64 23.02 -8.29
C GLN A 291 6.25 24.50 -8.33
N GLU A 292 5.03 24.79 -8.76
CA GLU A 292 4.51 26.17 -8.78
C GLU A 292 4.38 26.74 -7.36
N ARG A 293 3.84 25.97 -6.41
CA ARG A 293 3.81 26.37 -4.98
C ARG A 293 5.20 26.65 -4.43
N LYS A 294 6.21 25.83 -4.78
CA LYS A 294 7.61 26.06 -4.39
C LYS A 294 8.15 27.35 -4.99
N ARG A 295 7.96 27.59 -6.30
CA ARG A 295 8.37 28.83 -6.96
C ARG A 295 7.74 30.06 -6.32
N GLN A 296 6.44 30.01 -6.05
CA GLN A 296 5.71 31.10 -5.39
C GLN A 296 6.22 31.33 -3.95
N HIS A 297 6.49 30.26 -3.21
CA HIS A 297 7.08 30.36 -1.86
C HIS A 297 8.48 30.97 -1.90
N GLU A 298 9.35 30.51 -2.80
CA GLU A 298 10.70 31.05 -2.98
C GLU A 298 10.67 32.53 -3.38
N GLU A 299 9.79 32.92 -4.30
CA GLU A 299 9.61 34.32 -4.70
C GLU A 299 9.10 35.18 -3.55
N TYR A 300 8.10 34.69 -2.81
CA TYR A 300 7.60 35.35 -1.60
C TYR A 300 8.72 35.56 -0.57
N MET A 301 9.51 34.52 -0.29
CA MET A 301 10.65 34.60 0.63
C MET A 301 11.72 35.57 0.13
N ARG A 302 11.95 35.66 -1.18
CA ARG A 302 12.86 36.64 -1.79
C ARG A 302 12.35 38.08 -1.58
N LYS A 303 11.09 38.36 -1.89
CA LYS A 303 10.46 39.68 -1.66
C LYS A 303 10.53 40.10 -0.19
N MET A 304 10.26 39.18 0.73
CA MET A 304 10.39 39.43 2.17
C MET A 304 11.82 39.77 2.60
N LYS A 305 12.83 39.10 2.02
CA LYS A 305 14.25 39.42 2.28
C LYS A 305 14.62 40.80 1.72
N GLU A 306 14.19 41.12 0.50
CA GLU A 306 14.43 42.42 -0.14
C GLU A 306 13.79 43.56 0.67
N GLU A 307 12.52 43.40 1.10
CA GLU A 307 11.82 44.40 1.91
C GLU A 307 12.50 44.60 3.27
N LYS A 308 12.94 43.51 3.92
CA LYS A 308 13.69 43.59 5.17
C LYS A 308 15.02 44.31 4.99
N ALA A 309 15.76 44.02 3.93
CA ALA A 309 17.01 44.69 3.60
C ALA A 309 16.81 46.18 3.32
N GLU A 310 15.74 46.55 2.59
CA GLU A 310 15.39 47.95 2.31
C GLU A 310 15.03 48.71 3.58
N LYS A 311 14.19 48.12 4.45
CA LYS A 311 13.86 48.69 5.76
C LYS A 311 15.10 48.90 6.62
N GLU A 312 16.03 47.95 6.59
CA GLU A 312 17.30 48.08 7.32
C GLU A 312 18.20 49.17 6.72
N ARG A 313 18.28 49.28 5.39
CA ARG A 313 19.01 50.37 4.70
C ARG A 313 18.47 51.74 5.09
N LEU A 314 17.15 51.94 4.97
CA LEU A 314 16.46 53.16 5.39
C LEU A 314 16.70 53.49 6.88
N ARG A 315 16.74 52.48 7.74
CA ARG A 315 17.05 52.67 9.16
C ARG A 315 18.49 53.16 9.36
N ARG A 316 19.46 52.58 8.65
CA ARG A 316 20.87 52.99 8.70
C ARG A 316 21.04 54.43 8.20
N GLU A 317 20.45 54.78 7.06
CA GLU A 317 20.46 56.13 6.50
C GLU A 317 19.89 57.17 7.48
N LYS A 318 18.77 56.85 8.15
CA LYS A 318 18.18 57.73 9.19
C LYS A 318 19.11 57.93 10.39
N ILE A 319 19.76 56.87 10.86
CA ILE A 319 20.71 56.94 11.98
C ILE A 319 21.91 57.81 11.59
N GLU A 320 22.47 57.60 10.41
CA GLU A 320 23.60 58.37 9.89
C GLU A 320 23.26 59.85 9.75
N LYS A 321 22.09 60.18 9.15
CA LYS A 321 21.64 61.57 9.03
C LYS A 321 21.47 62.25 10.39
N ALA A 322 20.87 61.56 11.36
CA ALA A 322 20.72 62.09 12.72
C ALA A 322 22.08 62.33 13.42
N GLN A 323 23.08 61.47 13.16
CA GLN A 323 24.44 61.65 13.66
C GLN A 323 25.12 62.88 13.04
N ILE A 324 24.98 63.08 11.72
CA ILE A 324 25.51 64.25 11.02
C ILE A 324 24.87 65.55 11.56
N GLU A 325 23.54 65.59 11.70
CA GLU A 325 22.83 66.75 12.24
C GLU A 325 23.20 67.06 13.70
N LYS A 326 23.46 66.01 14.51
CA LYS A 326 23.95 66.19 15.88
C LYS A 326 25.34 66.82 15.88
N LYS A 327 26.24 66.33 15.03
CA LYS A 327 27.61 66.85 14.90
C LYS A 327 27.62 68.31 14.45
N GLN A 328 26.80 68.67 13.46
CA GLN A 328 26.63 70.06 13.01
C GLN A 328 26.13 70.98 14.15
N ARG A 329 25.12 70.54 14.92
CA ARG A 329 24.63 71.30 16.09
C ARG A 329 25.71 71.51 17.15
N GLU A 330 26.54 70.50 17.42
CA GLU A 330 27.67 70.61 18.35
C GLU A 330 28.74 71.58 17.83
N GLU A 331 29.04 71.57 16.53
CA GLU A 331 29.97 72.49 15.89
C GLU A 331 29.46 73.95 15.89
N ASP A 332 28.19 74.18 15.57
CA ASP A 332 27.57 75.51 15.59
C ASP A 332 27.49 76.08 17.02
N PHE A 333 27.16 75.24 18.01
CA PHE A 333 27.19 75.62 19.42
C PHE A 333 28.59 76.06 19.86
N ASN A 334 29.62 75.30 19.48
CA ASN A 334 31.02 75.64 19.80
C ASN A 334 31.49 76.95 19.15
N LYS A 335 31.06 77.24 17.92
CA LYS A 335 31.36 78.51 17.22
C LYS A 335 30.68 79.71 17.86
N ASN A 336 29.42 79.59 18.29
CA ASN A 336 28.70 80.71 18.90
C ASN A 336 29.26 81.07 20.29
N ILE A 337 29.58 80.07 21.13
CA ILE A 337 30.16 80.30 22.47
C ILE A 337 31.53 80.99 22.44
N THR A 338 32.32 80.78 21.39
CA THR A 338 33.65 81.38 21.26
C THR A 338 33.59 82.87 20.90
N SER A 339 32.44 83.38 20.45
CA SER A 339 32.27 84.78 20.07
C SER A 339 31.80 85.73 21.19
N GLU A 340 31.18 85.21 22.27
CA GLU A 340 30.57 86.05 23.33
C GLU A 340 31.39 86.19 24.63
N ILE A 341 32.51 85.49 24.78
CA ILE A 341 33.25 85.43 26.06
C ILE A 341 34.56 86.24 25.97
N VAL A 342 34.43 87.57 25.87
CA VAL A 342 35.50 88.52 26.19
C VAL A 342 34.95 89.52 27.21
N GLN A 343 35.11 89.19 28.50
CA GLN A 343 35.14 90.07 29.71
C GLN A 343 34.51 89.34 30.92
N HIS A 344 35.33 88.55 31.61
CA HIS A 344 34.97 87.78 32.80
C HIS A 344 34.49 88.64 34.00
N LYS A 345 33.21 89.03 34.04
CA LYS A 345 32.60 89.68 35.23
C LYS A 345 31.22 89.13 35.64
N THR A 346 30.64 88.18 34.91
CA THR A 346 29.32 87.58 35.21
C THR A 346 29.35 86.05 35.19
N LEU A 347 28.48 85.42 35.97
CA LEU A 347 28.31 83.96 36.03
C LEU A 347 27.73 83.42 34.71
N VAL A 348 28.24 82.28 34.23
CA VAL A 348 27.79 81.67 32.97
C VAL A 348 26.76 80.57 33.26
N PHE A 349 25.58 80.67 32.67
CA PHE A 349 24.52 79.67 32.74
C PHE A 349 24.06 79.29 31.33
N ASP A 350 23.61 78.04 31.14
CA ASP A 350 22.92 77.64 29.91
C ASP A 350 21.41 77.93 29.96
N GLY A 351 20.73 77.68 28.85
CA GLY A 351 19.27 77.86 28.71
C GLY A 351 18.42 76.96 29.64
N GLU A 352 19.03 75.96 30.29
CA GLU A 352 18.38 75.12 31.30
C GLU A 352 18.70 75.59 32.74
N GLY A 353 19.38 76.73 32.89
CA GLY A 353 19.76 77.30 34.19
C GLY A 353 20.92 76.60 34.89
N LYS A 354 21.67 75.73 34.20
CA LYS A 354 22.87 75.08 34.78
C LYS A 354 24.07 75.99 34.65
N ARG A 355 24.82 76.15 35.74
CA ARG A 355 26.05 76.96 35.75
C ARG A 355 27.20 76.24 35.06
N TRP A 356 27.92 76.96 34.23
CA TRP A 356 29.12 76.50 33.53
C TRP A 356 30.38 77.13 34.12
N LEU A 357 31.43 76.32 34.21
CA LEU A 357 32.72 76.70 34.77
C LEU A 357 33.85 76.20 33.86
N ASN A 358 34.94 76.93 33.79
CA ASN A 358 36.15 76.54 33.07
C ASN A 358 37.14 75.86 34.02
N CYS A 359 37.69 74.70 33.63
CA CYS A 359 38.70 74.03 34.43
C CYS A 359 40.05 74.72 34.30
N ASP A 360 40.65 75.11 35.42
CA ASP A 360 41.89 75.89 35.46
C ASP A 360 43.08 75.12 34.86
N TYR A 361 42.97 73.79 34.78
CA TYR A 361 44.00 72.89 34.28
C TYR A 361 43.77 72.45 32.84
N CYS A 362 42.60 71.88 32.52
CA CYS A 362 42.34 71.38 31.16
C CYS A 362 41.67 72.40 30.24
N LYS A 363 41.31 73.58 30.75
CA LYS A 363 40.66 74.69 30.04
C LYS A 363 39.33 74.35 29.36
N LYS A 364 38.76 73.16 29.65
CA LYS A 364 37.44 72.75 29.18
C LYS A 364 36.36 73.36 30.07
N TRP A 365 35.28 73.81 29.43
CA TRP A 365 34.06 74.19 30.11
C TRP A 365 33.25 72.93 30.45
N LYS A 366 32.83 72.81 31.69
CA LYS A 366 31.92 71.74 32.13
C LYS A 366 30.86 72.35 33.06
N THR A 367 29.80 71.61 33.32
CA THR A 367 28.78 72.09 34.26
C THR A 367 29.33 72.10 35.69
N GLN A 368 28.74 72.92 36.57
CA GLN A 368 29.15 73.00 37.98
C GLN A 368 29.20 71.63 38.69
N LYS A 369 28.36 70.69 38.26
CA LYS A 369 28.31 69.32 38.80
C LYS A 369 29.58 68.52 38.54
N ASP A 370 30.43 68.96 37.61
CA ASP A 370 31.67 68.28 37.21
C ASP A 370 32.93 68.85 37.92
N PHE A 371 32.73 69.72 38.91
CA PHE A 371 33.82 70.41 39.62
C PHE A 371 33.92 70.06 41.11
N VAL A 372 35.15 69.86 41.56
CA VAL A 372 35.52 69.62 42.98
C VAL A 372 35.59 70.94 43.74
N SER A 373 36.15 71.96 43.12
CA SER A 373 36.26 73.31 43.68
C SER A 373 36.04 74.34 42.58
N TYR A 374 35.40 75.45 42.94
CA TYR A 374 35.12 76.56 42.04
C TYR A 374 34.77 77.82 42.82
N GLY A 375 35.07 78.99 42.24
CA GLY A 375 34.81 80.28 42.88
C GLY A 375 35.92 80.78 43.81
N GLY A 376 36.08 82.09 43.89
CA GLY A 376 37.08 82.76 44.74
C GLY A 376 37.14 84.27 44.44
N LYS A 377 37.83 85.04 45.29
CA LYS A 377 37.81 86.53 45.25
C LYS A 377 38.29 87.14 43.92
N ASN A 378 38.98 86.36 43.08
CA ASN A 378 39.41 86.74 41.71
C ASN A 378 39.18 85.61 40.67
N HIS A 379 38.33 84.62 40.94
CA HIS A 379 38.16 83.42 40.10
C HIS A 379 36.70 82.94 40.03
N MET A 380 35.82 83.74 39.42
CA MET A 380 34.37 83.54 39.54
C MET A 380 33.83 82.36 38.71
N ASN A 381 34.41 82.11 37.52
CA ASN A 381 33.99 81.06 36.59
C ASN A 381 35.06 79.98 36.38
N GLY A 382 36.03 79.88 37.28
CA GLY A 382 37.11 78.90 37.21
C GLY A 382 37.15 77.98 38.43
N GLY A 383 37.83 76.84 38.29
CA GLY A 383 37.94 75.82 39.31
C GLY A 383 38.62 74.53 38.85
N THR A 384 38.63 73.50 39.71
CA THR A 384 39.22 72.19 39.42
C THR A 384 38.11 71.17 39.10
N CYS A 385 38.11 70.60 37.89
CA CYS A 385 37.17 69.51 37.56
C CYS A 385 37.57 68.17 38.19
N TYR A 386 36.60 67.27 38.43
CA TYR A 386 36.84 65.95 39.07
C TYR A 386 37.91 65.12 38.39
N GLU A 387 37.99 65.21 37.07
CA GLU A 387 38.97 64.50 36.28
C GLU A 387 40.37 65.04 36.56
N CYS A 388 40.56 66.36 36.47
CA CYS A 388 41.86 66.99 36.72
C CYS A 388 42.30 66.90 38.19
N ASP A 389 41.38 66.90 39.17
CA ASP A 389 41.73 66.63 40.57
C ASP A 389 42.39 65.24 40.74
N LYS A 390 41.93 64.25 39.96
CA LYS A 390 42.45 62.88 40.00
C LYS A 390 43.68 62.67 39.13
N THR A 391 43.78 63.34 38.00
CA THR A 391 44.76 63.02 36.95
C THR A 391 45.81 64.10 36.74
N ASN A 392 45.56 65.36 37.12
CA ASN A 392 46.50 66.44 36.90
C ASN A 392 47.49 66.57 38.08
N PRO A 393 48.82 66.39 37.86
CA PRO A 393 49.81 66.44 38.93
C PRO A 393 49.84 67.77 39.69
N ASN A 394 49.60 68.89 39.01
CA ASN A 394 49.63 70.23 39.62
C ASN A 394 48.43 70.46 40.54
N ALA A 395 47.26 69.91 40.21
CA ALA A 395 46.08 69.98 41.05
C ALA A 395 46.29 69.24 42.39
N LYS A 396 46.97 68.08 42.36
CA LYS A 396 47.31 67.32 43.56
C LYS A 396 48.32 68.02 44.46
N MET A 397 49.32 68.70 43.87
CA MET A 397 50.39 69.37 44.61
C MET A 397 49.86 70.56 45.45
N TYR A 398 48.90 71.33 44.93
CA TYR A 398 48.28 72.44 45.67
C TYR A 398 47.41 71.97 46.85
N LYS A 399 46.77 70.81 46.74
CA LYS A 399 45.93 70.22 47.80
C LYS A 399 46.75 69.86 49.04
N THR A 400 47.93 69.27 48.86
CA THR A 400 48.86 68.92 49.95
C THR A 400 49.45 70.13 50.68
N TYR A 401 49.64 71.27 50.01
CA TYR A 401 50.06 72.53 50.64
C TYR A 401 48.95 73.20 51.47
N ALA A 402 47.70 73.16 50.99
CA ALA A 402 46.54 73.72 51.69
C ALA A 402 46.16 72.91 52.95
N GLU A 403 46.31 71.59 52.94
CA GLU A 403 46.01 70.72 54.09
C GLU A 403 47.04 70.86 55.23
N LYS A 404 48.31 71.16 54.92
CA LYS A 404 49.37 71.40 55.92
C LYS A 404 49.27 72.74 56.66
N SER A 405 48.49 73.69 56.14
CA SER A 405 48.36 75.06 56.69
C SER A 405 47.08 75.29 57.53
N GLN A 406 46.23 74.27 57.72
CA GLN A 406 45.01 74.31 58.54
C GLN A 406 45.11 73.59 59.91
N LYS A 407 46.29 73.61 60.54
CA LYS A 407 46.43 73.31 61.97
C LYS A 407 47.22 74.45 62.61
N ILE A 408 46.51 75.41 63.22
CA ILE A 408 46.88 76.27 64.37
C ILE A 408 45.86 77.43 64.42
N VAL A 409 44.86 77.35 65.31
CA VAL A 409 44.29 78.52 66.05
C VAL A 409 43.72 78.00 67.40
N PRO A 410 43.92 78.68 68.55
CA PRO A 410 43.76 78.10 69.90
C PRO A 410 42.31 78.04 70.41
N LYS A 411 42.05 77.05 71.28
CA LYS A 411 40.81 76.87 72.06
C LYS A 411 40.67 77.97 73.13
N SER A 412 40.12 79.13 72.79
CA SER A 412 39.76 80.14 73.80
C SER A 412 38.39 79.83 74.44
N LYS A 413 38.32 79.90 75.77
CA LYS A 413 37.08 79.76 76.54
C LYS A 413 36.28 81.06 76.45
N CYS A 414 34.95 80.94 76.43
CA CYS A 414 34.02 82.05 76.43
C CYS A 414 34.15 82.82 77.76
N PRO A 415 34.39 84.13 77.75
CA PRO A 415 34.54 84.91 78.97
C PRO A 415 33.22 85.05 79.74
N LYS A 416 32.07 84.87 79.07
CA LYS A 416 30.74 85.04 79.68
C LYS A 416 30.30 83.83 80.51
N CYS A 417 30.73 82.62 80.14
CA CYS A 417 30.26 81.39 80.81
C CYS A 417 31.30 80.27 80.92
N GLY A 418 32.55 80.51 80.51
CA GLY A 418 33.63 79.52 80.52
C GLY A 418 33.54 78.40 79.47
N GLY A 419 32.43 78.31 78.72
CA GLY A 419 32.22 77.30 77.66
C GLY A 419 33.12 77.49 76.45
N MET A 420 33.35 76.47 75.63
CA MET A 420 34.29 76.59 74.51
C MET A 420 33.73 77.46 73.38
N LEU A 421 34.56 78.33 72.81
CA LEU A 421 34.21 79.02 71.56
C LEU A 421 34.42 78.07 70.37
N LYS A 422 33.42 78.00 69.49
CA LYS A 422 33.44 77.21 68.26
C LYS A 422 33.14 78.08 67.07
N GLU A 423 33.75 77.78 65.93
CA GLU A 423 33.49 78.47 64.67
C GLU A 423 32.13 78.07 64.11
N ARG A 424 31.32 79.08 63.76
CA ARG A 424 29.98 78.93 63.20
C ARG A 424 29.86 79.83 61.97
N ASN A 425 29.07 79.40 60.99
CA ASN A 425 28.73 80.17 59.80
C ASN A 425 27.41 80.91 60.02
N GLY A 426 27.41 82.22 59.85
CA GLY A 426 26.21 83.05 59.84
C GLY A 426 25.99 83.71 58.48
N LYS A 427 24.83 84.37 58.30
CA LYS A 427 24.45 85.10 57.07
C LYS A 427 25.51 86.12 56.60
N TYR A 428 26.36 86.61 57.52
CA TYR A 428 27.39 87.62 57.26
C TYR A 428 28.84 87.08 57.32
N GLY A 429 29.01 85.75 57.33
CA GLY A 429 30.33 85.09 57.35
C GLY A 429 30.63 84.29 58.63
N LEU A 430 31.87 83.80 58.73
CA LEU A 430 32.36 82.98 59.84
C LEU A 430 32.56 83.82 61.11
N PHE A 431 32.07 83.32 62.25
CA PHE A 431 32.26 83.91 63.57
C PHE A 431 32.50 82.83 64.63
N LEU A 432 33.07 83.20 65.79
CA LEU A 432 33.17 82.29 66.93
C LEU A 432 31.96 82.50 67.85
N GLY A 433 31.23 81.43 68.13
CA GLY A 433 30.10 81.43 69.06
C GLY A 433 30.31 80.45 70.21
N CYS A 434 29.74 80.75 71.38
CA CYS A 434 29.79 79.83 72.51
C CYS A 434 29.13 78.48 72.17
N SER A 435 29.72 77.39 72.65
CA SER A 435 29.14 76.05 72.54
C SER A 435 27.81 75.92 73.28
N ASN A 436 27.56 76.74 74.30
CA ASN A 436 26.41 76.63 75.20
C ASN A 436 25.19 77.44 74.74
N TYR A 437 25.19 77.98 73.52
CA TYR A 437 24.00 78.59 72.91
C TYR A 437 22.84 77.58 72.83
N PRO A 438 21.57 77.94 73.15
CA PRO A 438 21.05 79.31 73.36
C PRO A 438 21.25 79.90 74.77
N LYS A 439 21.74 79.11 75.74
CA LYS A 439 21.90 79.57 77.13
C LYS A 439 23.01 80.62 77.31
N CYS A 440 23.95 80.70 76.37
CA CYS A 440 24.96 81.75 76.27
C CYS A 440 25.06 82.24 74.83
N ASP A 441 24.78 83.52 74.63
CA ASP A 441 24.71 84.23 73.35
C ASP A 441 26.01 84.94 72.96
N PHE A 442 27.11 84.71 73.70
CA PHE A 442 28.37 85.34 73.41
C PHE A 442 28.91 84.92 72.04
N THR A 443 29.22 85.90 71.20
CA THR A 443 29.82 85.72 69.87
C THR A 443 30.92 86.77 69.64
N VAL A 444 31.92 86.42 68.84
CA VAL A 444 32.96 87.35 68.39
C VAL A 444 33.23 87.15 66.89
N LYS A 445 33.41 88.25 66.16
CA LYS A 445 33.77 88.19 64.73
C LYS A 445 35.21 87.70 64.58
N LYS A 446 35.43 86.74 63.68
CA LYS A 446 36.74 86.10 63.49
C LYS A 446 37.84 87.07 63.02
N THR A 447 37.49 88.27 62.56
CA THR A 447 38.43 89.30 62.07
C THR A 447 39.16 90.08 63.17
N ASN A 448 38.85 89.91 64.47
CA ASN A 448 39.49 90.64 65.57
C ASN A 448 40.45 89.81 66.45
N LEU A 449 41.02 88.71 65.95
CA LEU A 449 41.99 87.88 66.69
C LEU A 449 43.45 88.02 66.20
N TYR A 450 43.77 89.14 65.53
CA TYR A 450 45.14 89.47 65.11
C TYR A 450 45.59 90.88 65.51
N ASN A 451 44.90 91.53 66.45
CA ASN A 451 45.39 92.75 67.11
C ASN A 451 45.23 92.60 68.63
N ILE A 452 46.15 91.81 69.22
CA ILE A 452 46.91 92.01 70.48
C ILE A 452 48.11 91.07 70.36
#